data_AF-A0A1H0ESV2-F1
#
_entry.id   AF-A0A1H0ESV2-F1
#
_cell.length_a   1.000
_cell.length_b   1.000
_cell.length_c   1.000
_cell.angle_alpha   90.00
_cell.angle_beta   90.00
_cell.angle_gamma   90.00
#
_symmetry.space_group_name_H-M   'P 1'
#
loop_
_entity.id
_entity.type
_entity.pdbx_description
1 polymer ?
#
loop_
_entity_poly.entity_id
_entity_poly.type
_entity_poly.pdbx_seq_one_letter_code
_entity_poly.pdbx_strand_id
1 'polypeptide(L)'
;MLDACTDHALEHGLPDRMGPLAAAAGTSTRMLVYHFGDRDTLLRAVLRRARERQLAVFGDLLRVRAGEAYPVTLQRAWDGISGAAGRPYLRIFGERREGAVDELWPGFRQVATTDWLAPLHEGLGGPGPATLALAVIRGLLADLDATGDTARTDAAFGHFVALLGVDQLG
;
A
#
# COMPACT_ATOMS: atom_id res chain seq x y z
N MET A 1 21.96 0.61 -4.46
CA MET A 1 21.50 -0.27 -5.54
C MET A 1 20.07 -0.73 -5.32
N LEU A 2 19.75 -1.49 -4.26
CA LEU A 2 18.38 -1.95 -4.01
C LEU A 2 17.37 -0.79 -3.92
N ASP A 3 17.70 0.29 -3.22
CA ASP A 3 16.81 1.46 -3.13
C ASP A 3 16.49 2.07 -4.50
N ALA A 4 17.49 2.22 -5.38
CA ALA A 4 17.27 2.73 -6.73
C ALA A 4 16.42 1.78 -7.60
N CYS A 5 16.60 0.46 -7.45
CA CYS A 5 15.72 -0.53 -8.06
C CYS A 5 14.27 -0.40 -7.53
N THR A 6 14.11 -0.18 -6.23
CA THR A 6 12.80 0.03 -5.59
C THR A 6 12.14 1.32 -6.05
N ASP A 7 12.90 2.42 -6.16
CA ASP A 7 12.39 3.71 -6.67
C ASP A 7 11.88 3.55 -8.10
N HIS A 8 12.67 2.89 -8.96
CA HIS A 8 12.26 2.60 -10.33
C HIS A 8 10.99 1.75 -10.38
N ALA A 9 10.90 0.70 -9.56
CA ALA A 9 9.72 -0.16 -9.52
C ALA A 9 8.47 0.56 -9.00
N LEU A 10 8.62 1.48 -8.03
CA LEU A 10 7.52 2.30 -7.52
C LEU A 10 7.01 3.28 -8.58
N GLU A 11 7.92 3.85 -9.37
CA GLU A 11 7.58 4.82 -10.41
C GLU A 11 7.01 4.16 -11.68
N HIS A 12 7.56 3.01 -12.08
CA HIS A 12 7.28 2.39 -13.39
C HIS A 12 6.54 1.04 -13.30
N GLY A 13 6.38 0.49 -12.09
CA GLY A 13 5.92 -0.88 -11.87
C GLY A 13 7.07 -1.90 -11.93
N LEU A 14 6.78 -3.15 -11.56
CA LEU A 14 7.76 -4.24 -11.65
C LEU A 14 8.09 -4.57 -13.12
N PRO A 15 9.36 -4.57 -13.51
CA PRO A 15 9.76 -4.90 -14.87
C PRO A 15 9.90 -6.41 -15.09
N ASP A 16 9.63 -6.85 -16.32
CA ASP A 16 9.83 -8.26 -16.72
C ASP A 16 11.30 -8.65 -16.86
N ARG A 17 12.19 -7.69 -17.06
CA ARG A 17 13.63 -7.93 -17.27
C ARG A 17 14.46 -7.12 -16.27
N MET A 18 15.69 -7.56 -16.02
CA MET A 18 16.60 -6.88 -15.08
C MET A 18 17.26 -5.61 -15.66
N GLY A 19 17.27 -5.45 -16.99
CA GLY A 19 17.93 -4.32 -17.65
C GLY A 19 17.47 -2.94 -17.16
N PRO A 20 16.15 -2.66 -17.06
CA PRO A 20 15.63 -1.42 -16.50
C PRO A 20 16.12 -1.14 -15.07
N LEU A 21 16.14 -2.17 -14.21
CA LEU A 21 16.64 -2.02 -12.83
C LEU A 21 18.16 -1.77 -12.79
N ALA A 22 18.92 -2.41 -13.68
CA ALA A 22 20.36 -2.18 -13.78
C ALA A 22 20.66 -0.73 -14.17
N ALA A 23 19.96 -0.23 -15.19
CA ALA A 23 20.09 1.15 -15.66
C ALA A 23 19.71 2.15 -14.54
N ALA A 24 18.58 1.93 -13.87
CA ALA A 24 18.12 2.79 -12.78
C ALA A 24 19.10 2.81 -11.60
N ALA A 25 19.72 1.68 -11.29
CA ALA A 25 20.71 1.60 -10.22
C ALA A 25 22.14 1.98 -10.65
N GLY A 26 22.35 2.44 -11.89
CA GLY A 26 23.67 2.85 -12.40
C GLY A 26 24.67 1.69 -12.48
N THR A 27 24.20 0.48 -12.76
CA THR A 27 25.01 -0.75 -12.75
C THR A 27 24.72 -1.63 -13.96
N SER A 28 25.40 -2.78 -14.05
CA SER A 28 25.13 -3.80 -15.08
C SER A 28 24.23 -4.91 -14.57
N THR A 29 23.52 -5.58 -15.47
CA THR A 29 22.75 -6.81 -15.15
C THR A 29 23.64 -7.88 -14.50
N ARG A 30 24.91 -7.98 -14.90
CA ARG A 30 25.88 -8.90 -14.31
C ARG A 30 26.14 -8.59 -12.83
N MET A 31 26.24 -7.31 -12.47
CA MET A 31 26.40 -6.90 -11.07
C MET A 31 25.14 -7.18 -10.24
N LEU A 32 23.95 -6.98 -10.81
CA LEU A 32 22.70 -7.37 -10.13
C LEU A 32 22.67 -8.88 -9.85
N VAL A 33 22.99 -9.70 -10.85
CA VAL A 33 23.12 -11.16 -10.69
C VAL A 33 24.17 -11.53 -9.64
N TYR A 34 25.31 -10.83 -9.62
CA TYR A 34 26.34 -11.07 -8.60
C TYR A 34 25.83 -10.82 -7.18
N HIS A 35 25.01 -9.79 -6.96
CA HIS A 35 24.51 -9.42 -5.64
C HIS A 35 23.24 -10.16 -5.20
N PHE A 36 22.34 -10.46 -6.14
CA PHE A 36 21.02 -11.00 -5.84
C PHE A 36 20.83 -12.43 -6.36
N GLY A 37 21.80 -12.99 -7.09
CA GLY A 37 21.73 -14.32 -7.68
C GLY A 37 20.94 -14.33 -8.99
N ASP A 38 19.64 -14.08 -8.91
CA ASP A 38 18.74 -14.12 -10.06
C ASP A 38 17.70 -12.99 -10.06
N ARG A 39 16.93 -12.93 -11.15
CA ARG A 39 15.88 -11.94 -11.34
C ARG A 39 14.83 -12.02 -10.23
N ASP A 40 14.32 -13.21 -9.94
CA ASP A 40 13.18 -13.35 -9.03
C ASP A 40 13.59 -13.00 -7.60
N THR A 41 14.82 -13.31 -7.21
CA THR A 41 15.41 -12.89 -5.93
C THR A 41 15.58 -11.39 -5.86
N LEU A 42 16.02 -10.73 -6.93
CA LEU A 42 16.03 -9.27 -7.01
C LEU A 42 14.62 -8.69 -6.90
N LEU A 43 13.64 -9.22 -7.64
CA LEU A 43 12.26 -8.72 -7.60
C LEU A 43 11.62 -8.93 -6.22
N ARG A 44 11.86 -10.07 -5.57
CA ARG A 44 11.46 -10.30 -4.16
C ARG A 44 12.09 -9.28 -3.22
N ALA A 45 13.39 -8.99 -3.36
CA ALA A 45 14.06 -7.98 -2.55
C ALA A 45 13.47 -6.58 -2.77
N VAL A 46 13.18 -6.23 -4.03
CA VAL A 46 12.53 -4.97 -4.40
C VAL A 46 11.13 -4.86 -3.80
N LEU A 47 10.32 -5.93 -3.89
CA LEU A 47 8.98 -6.02 -3.31
C LEU A 47 9.01 -5.88 -1.79
N ARG A 48 9.93 -6.56 -1.10
CA ARG A 48 10.11 -6.44 0.35
C ARG A 48 10.47 -5.02 0.74
N ARG A 49 11.43 -4.41 0.06
CA ARG A 49 11.84 -3.02 0.30
C ARG A 49 10.70 -2.03 0.04
N ALA A 50 9.91 -2.23 -1.02
CA ALA A 50 8.71 -1.43 -1.27
C ALA A 50 7.67 -1.61 -0.17
N ARG A 51 7.46 -2.84 0.32
CA ARG A 51 6.52 -3.14 1.40
C ARG A 51 6.94 -2.49 2.72
N GLU A 52 8.21 -2.55 3.09
CA GLU A 52 8.74 -1.87 4.28
C GLU A 52 8.45 -0.37 4.25
N ARG A 53 8.69 0.27 3.10
CA ARG A 53 8.38 1.70 2.92
C ARG A 53 6.88 1.98 2.97
N GLN A 54 6.05 1.12 2.37
CA GLN A 54 4.60 1.22 2.43
C GLN A 54 4.10 1.14 3.88
N LEU A 55 4.57 0.15 4.65
CA LEU A 55 4.22 0.00 6.07
C LEU A 55 4.61 1.23 6.88
N ALA A 56 5.78 1.81 6.61
CA ALA A 56 6.21 3.04 7.28
C ALA A 56 5.31 4.24 6.93
N VAL A 57 5.02 4.46 5.64
CA VAL A 57 4.21 5.61 5.19
C VAL A 57 2.75 5.47 5.62
N PHE A 58 2.11 4.33 5.35
CA PHE A 58 0.69 4.14 5.66
C PHE A 58 0.49 3.93 7.16
N GLY A 59 1.43 3.29 7.86
CA GLY A 59 1.41 3.19 9.31
C GLY A 59 1.48 4.57 9.97
N ASP A 60 2.27 5.50 9.40
CA ASP A 60 2.32 6.89 9.87
C ASP A 60 0.99 7.64 9.69
N LEU A 61 0.33 7.42 8.55
CA LEU A 61 -0.97 7.99 8.24
C LEU A 61 -2.09 7.45 9.15
N LEU A 62 -2.07 6.16 9.48
CA LEU A 62 -3.09 5.49 10.29
C LEU A 62 -2.87 5.62 11.80
N ARG A 63 -1.73 6.17 12.23
CA ARG A 63 -1.38 6.28 13.66
C ARG A 63 -2.33 7.22 14.39
N VAL A 64 -2.81 6.79 15.56
CA VAL A 64 -3.57 7.62 16.49
C VAL A 64 -2.77 8.87 16.88
N ARG A 65 -3.44 10.03 16.90
CA ARG A 65 -2.84 11.31 17.27
C ARG A 65 -3.57 11.87 18.50
N ALA A 66 -2.80 12.32 19.48
CA ALA A 66 -3.36 12.89 20.71
C ALA A 66 -4.22 14.13 20.38
N GLY A 67 -5.46 14.15 20.88
CA GLY A 67 -6.39 15.25 20.67
C GLY A 67 -7.10 15.26 19.31
N GLU A 68 -6.93 14.22 18.48
CA GLU A 68 -7.61 14.08 17.20
C GLU A 68 -8.57 12.89 17.25
N ALA A 69 -9.84 13.11 16.86
CA ALA A 69 -10.79 12.01 16.71
C ALA A 69 -10.37 11.11 15.55
N TYR A 70 -10.39 9.78 15.74
CA TYR A 70 -9.89 8.85 14.74
C TYR A 70 -10.56 8.93 13.34
N PRO A 71 -11.85 9.28 13.21
CA PRO A 71 -12.43 9.59 11.89
C PRO A 71 -11.66 10.67 11.10
N VAL A 72 -11.07 11.67 11.78
CA VAL A 72 -10.23 12.69 11.15
C VAL A 72 -8.89 12.10 10.70
N THR A 73 -8.28 11.23 11.52
CA THR A 73 -7.08 10.47 11.13
C THR A 73 -7.36 9.62 9.88
N LEU A 74 -8.50 8.93 9.84
CA LEU A 74 -8.91 8.09 8.70
C LEU A 74 -9.11 8.90 7.42
N GLN A 75 -9.76 10.07 7.48
CA GLN A 75 -9.90 10.96 6.33
C GLN A 75 -8.54 11.38 5.77
N ARG A 76 -7.63 11.82 6.63
CA ARG A 76 -6.27 12.19 6.21
C ARG A 76 -5.50 10.99 5.65
N ALA A 77 -5.68 9.81 6.25
CA ALA A 77 -5.03 8.59 5.78
C ALA A 77 -5.53 8.20 4.39
N TRP A 78 -6.84 8.30 4.14
CA TRP A 78 -7.41 8.12 2.81
C TRP A 78 -6.76 9.04 1.79
N ASP A 79 -6.76 10.36 2.03
CA ASP A 79 -6.19 11.33 1.09
C ASP A 79 -4.71 11.01 0.75
N GLY A 80 -3.93 10.56 1.74
CA GLY A 80 -2.54 10.15 1.54
C GLY A 80 -2.38 8.84 0.77
N ILE A 81 -3.23 7.85 1.06
CA ILE A 81 -3.18 6.50 0.46
C ILE A 81 -3.76 6.50 -0.97
N SER A 82 -4.87 7.17 -1.22
CA SER A 82 -5.51 7.29 -2.54
C SER A 82 -4.80 8.32 -3.43
N GLY A 83 -4.11 9.28 -2.83
CA GLY A 83 -3.41 10.36 -3.51
C GLY A 83 -2.03 9.99 -4.08
N ALA A 84 -1.27 11.04 -4.39
CA ALA A 84 0.03 10.92 -5.07
C ALA A 84 1.06 10.10 -4.29
N ALA A 85 1.04 10.16 -2.95
CA ALA A 85 1.98 9.45 -2.09
C ALA A 85 1.72 7.93 -2.05
N GLY A 86 0.46 7.50 -2.13
CA GLY A 86 0.10 6.08 -2.13
C GLY A 86 0.08 5.43 -3.51
N ARG A 87 -0.12 6.22 -4.57
CA ARG A 87 -0.20 5.74 -5.97
C ARG A 87 0.94 4.79 -6.40
N PRO A 88 2.22 5.03 -6.05
CA PRO A 88 3.31 4.09 -6.38
C PRO A 88 3.11 2.71 -5.76
N TYR A 89 2.64 2.65 -4.51
CA TYR A 89 2.39 1.40 -3.81
C TYR A 89 1.14 0.67 -4.34
N LEU A 90 0.07 1.42 -4.64
CA LEU A 90 -1.13 0.86 -5.27
C LEU A 90 -0.83 0.26 -6.64
N ARG A 91 0.13 0.84 -7.38
CA ARG A 91 0.56 0.30 -8.68
C ARG A 91 1.26 -1.05 -8.57
N ILE A 92 2.05 -1.26 -7.53
CA ILE A 92 2.79 -2.53 -7.31
C ILE A 92 1.90 -3.58 -6.65
N PHE A 93 1.13 -3.20 -5.64
CA PHE A 93 0.42 -4.12 -4.75
C PHE A 93 -1.10 -4.13 -4.95
N GLY A 94 -1.63 -3.34 -5.88
CA GLY A 94 -3.06 -3.31 -6.19
C GLY A 94 -3.57 -4.60 -6.82
N GLU A 95 -4.89 -4.75 -6.86
CA GLU A 95 -5.56 -6.00 -7.22
C GLU A 95 -5.11 -6.59 -8.56
N ARG A 96 -4.91 -5.74 -9.57
CA ARG A 96 -4.45 -6.18 -10.90
C ARG A 96 -3.06 -6.81 -10.92
N ARG A 97 -2.26 -6.61 -9.88
CA ARG A 97 -0.89 -7.15 -9.77
C ARG A 97 -0.76 -8.29 -8.78
N GLU A 98 -1.85 -8.64 -8.09
CA GLU A 98 -1.83 -9.68 -7.04
C GLU A 98 -1.25 -11.00 -7.54
N GLY A 99 -1.62 -11.46 -8.74
CA GLY A 99 -1.10 -12.72 -9.29
C GLY A 99 0.42 -12.73 -9.46
N ALA A 100 0.99 -11.70 -10.08
CA ALA A 100 2.44 -11.60 -10.29
C ALA A 100 3.22 -11.45 -8.98
N VAL A 101 2.63 -10.78 -7.98
CA VAL A 101 3.24 -10.64 -6.66
C VAL A 101 3.17 -11.96 -5.89
N ASP A 102 2.06 -12.69 -5.95
CA ASP A 102 1.89 -13.98 -5.25
C ASP A 102 2.79 -15.08 -5.83
N GLU A 103 3.02 -15.08 -7.15
CA GLU A 103 4.02 -15.95 -7.79
C GLU A 103 5.44 -15.73 -7.23
N LEU A 104 5.81 -14.47 -6.99
CA LEU A 104 7.13 -14.12 -6.46
C LEU A 104 7.20 -14.24 -4.93
N TRP A 105 6.09 -14.05 -4.24
CA TRP A 105 6.00 -14.04 -2.78
C TRP A 105 4.69 -14.70 -2.31
N PRO A 106 4.64 -16.04 -2.27
CA PRO A 106 3.45 -16.78 -1.87
C PRO A 106 2.97 -16.38 -0.47
N GLY A 107 1.66 -16.14 -0.33
CA GLY A 107 1.03 -15.77 0.94
C GLY A 107 1.17 -14.29 1.31
N PHE A 108 1.87 -13.50 0.48
CA PHE A 108 1.98 -12.06 0.68
C PHE A 108 0.62 -11.38 0.80
N ARG A 109 -0.36 -11.78 -0.01
CA ARG A 109 -1.70 -11.18 -0.02
C ARG A 109 -2.38 -11.23 1.35
N GLN A 110 -2.27 -12.37 2.04
CA GLN A 110 -2.86 -12.55 3.36
C GLN A 110 -2.22 -11.58 4.36
N VAL A 111 -0.88 -11.56 4.43
CA VAL A 111 -0.13 -10.70 5.34
C VAL A 111 -0.36 -9.22 5.02
N ALA A 112 -0.25 -8.86 3.74
CA ALA A 112 -0.39 -7.49 3.27
C ALA A 112 -1.76 -6.88 3.54
N THR A 113 -2.78 -7.74 3.63
CA THR A 113 -4.13 -7.40 4.07
C THR A 113 -4.17 -7.14 5.56
N THR A 114 -3.70 -8.08 6.36
CA THR A 114 -3.93 -8.09 7.81
C THR A 114 -3.02 -7.16 8.60
N ASP A 115 -1.87 -6.74 8.03
CA ASP A 115 -0.93 -5.81 8.68
C ASP A 115 -1.59 -4.49 9.12
N TRP A 116 -2.69 -4.09 8.48
CA TRP A 116 -3.41 -2.85 8.79
C TRP A 116 -4.46 -3.00 9.89
N LEU A 117 -4.81 -4.23 10.29
CA LEU A 117 -5.82 -4.46 11.33
C LEU A 117 -5.37 -3.92 12.68
N ALA A 118 -4.09 -4.07 13.03
CA ALA A 118 -3.55 -3.59 14.31
C ALA A 118 -3.67 -2.06 14.46
N PRO A 119 -3.16 -1.22 13.53
CA PRO A 119 -3.31 0.24 13.66
C PRO A 119 -4.78 0.70 13.59
N LEU A 120 -5.62 0.04 12.78
CA LEU A 120 -7.05 0.35 12.72
C LEU A 120 -7.78 -0.03 14.01
N HIS A 121 -7.43 -1.15 14.64
CA HIS A 121 -7.97 -1.56 15.94
C HIS A 121 -7.62 -0.53 17.00
N GLU A 122 -6.35 -0.11 17.08
CA GLU A 122 -5.90 0.90 18.04
C GLU A 122 -6.73 2.18 17.96
N GLY A 123 -7.04 2.66 16.75
CA GLY A 123 -7.81 3.88 16.56
C GLY A 123 -9.33 3.75 16.65
N LEU A 124 -9.89 2.60 16.27
CA LEU A 124 -11.34 2.37 16.24
C LEU A 124 -11.87 1.67 17.50
N GLY A 125 -10.99 1.25 18.41
CA GLY A 125 -11.39 0.68 19.71
C GLY A 125 -11.92 -0.76 19.65
N GLY A 126 -11.72 -1.49 18.55
CA GLY A 126 -12.07 -2.91 18.49
C GLY A 126 -11.87 -3.60 17.14
N PRO A 127 -11.88 -4.95 17.12
CA PRO A 127 -11.61 -5.74 15.91
C PRO A 127 -12.72 -5.68 14.86
N GLY A 128 -13.98 -5.52 15.28
CA GLY A 128 -15.13 -5.40 14.37
C GLY A 128 -15.06 -4.13 13.51
N PRO A 129 -15.01 -2.93 14.13
CA PRO A 129 -14.81 -1.67 13.41
C PRO A 129 -13.56 -1.65 12.55
N ALA A 130 -12.44 -2.20 13.04
CA ALA A 130 -11.20 -2.29 12.27
C ALA A 130 -11.36 -3.14 10.99
N THR A 131 -12.05 -4.28 11.09
CA THR A 131 -12.33 -5.15 9.94
C THR A 131 -13.22 -4.44 8.92
N LEU A 132 -14.27 -3.75 9.39
CA LEU A 132 -15.17 -2.98 8.52
C LEU A 132 -14.42 -1.85 7.80
N ALA A 133 -13.64 -1.05 8.53
CA ALA A 133 -12.86 0.04 7.96
C ALA A 133 -11.86 -0.46 6.91
N LEU A 134 -11.15 -1.56 7.21
CA LEU A 134 -10.24 -2.17 6.25
C LEU A 134 -10.97 -2.65 4.99
N ALA A 135 -12.13 -3.28 5.13
CA ALA A 135 -12.93 -3.74 4.00
C ALA A 135 -13.40 -2.58 3.11
N VAL A 136 -13.87 -1.48 3.71
CA VAL A 136 -14.30 -0.27 2.98
C VAL A 136 -13.12 0.37 2.26
N ILE A 137 -12.00 0.61 2.96
CA ILE A 137 -10.80 1.23 2.36
C ILE A 137 -10.33 0.41 1.15
N ARG A 138 -10.21 -0.92 1.31
CA ARG A 138 -9.77 -1.79 0.22
C ARG A 138 -10.73 -1.79 -0.96
N GLY A 139 -12.03 -1.89 -0.70
CA GLY A 139 -13.05 -1.86 -1.75
C GLY A 139 -13.03 -0.56 -2.53
N LEU A 140 -12.85 0.58 -1.86
CA LEU A 140 -12.79 1.88 -2.53
C LEU A 140 -11.47 2.09 -3.28
N LEU A 141 -10.34 1.57 -2.79
CA LEU A 141 -9.08 1.61 -3.53
C LEU A 141 -9.13 0.72 -4.79
N ALA A 142 -9.76 -0.44 -4.69
CA ALA A 142 -10.03 -1.32 -5.83
C ALA A 142 -10.94 -0.64 -6.86
N ASP A 143 -12.02 0.00 -6.41
CA ASP A 143 -12.92 0.77 -7.25
C ASP A 143 -12.22 1.95 -7.94
N LEU A 144 -11.40 2.70 -7.19
CA LEU A 144 -10.59 3.78 -7.74
C LEU A 144 -9.60 3.27 -8.79
N ASP A 145 -8.93 2.14 -8.54
CA ASP A 145 -8.05 1.51 -9.51
C ASP A 145 -8.84 1.08 -10.76
N ALA A 146 -10.04 0.53 -10.57
CA ALA A 146 -10.92 0.07 -11.65
C ALA A 146 -11.44 1.20 -12.55
N THR A 147 -11.88 2.32 -11.94
CA THR A 147 -12.68 3.35 -12.60
C THR A 147 -11.96 4.67 -12.81
N GLY A 148 -10.96 4.99 -11.99
CA GLY A 148 -10.32 6.31 -11.96
C GLY A 148 -11.19 7.42 -11.40
N ASP A 149 -12.37 7.11 -10.84
CA ASP A 149 -13.33 8.08 -10.34
C ASP A 149 -12.99 8.49 -8.89
N THR A 150 -12.02 9.40 -8.77
CA THR A 150 -11.58 9.96 -7.48
C THR A 150 -12.71 10.67 -6.75
N ALA A 151 -13.52 11.47 -7.45
CA ALA A 151 -14.60 12.24 -6.82
C ALA A 151 -15.64 11.33 -6.15
N ARG A 152 -16.06 10.25 -6.82
CA ARG A 152 -17.03 9.30 -6.26
C ARG A 152 -16.46 8.49 -5.10
N THR A 153 -15.20 8.05 -5.20
CA THR A 153 -14.55 7.24 -4.16
C THR A 153 -14.22 8.08 -2.92
N ASP A 154 -13.78 9.32 -3.09
CA ASP A 154 -13.58 10.29 -1.99
C ASP A 154 -14.91 10.60 -1.29
N ALA A 155 -15.98 10.85 -2.06
CA ALA A 155 -17.31 11.08 -1.50
C ALA A 155 -17.80 9.86 -0.71
N ALA A 156 -17.64 8.64 -1.23
CA ALA A 156 -18.03 7.41 -0.53
C ALA A 156 -17.23 7.23 0.77
N PHE A 157 -15.92 7.50 0.76
CA PHE A 157 -15.10 7.44 1.95
C PHE A 157 -15.53 8.47 3.01
N GLY A 158 -15.81 9.71 2.58
CA GLY A 158 -16.31 10.76 3.46
C GLY A 158 -17.64 10.39 4.14
N HIS A 159 -18.57 9.75 3.43
CA HIS A 159 -19.80 9.22 4.03
C HIS A 159 -19.52 8.14 5.08
N PHE A 160 -18.59 7.21 4.79
CA PHE A 160 -18.20 6.17 5.74
C PHE A 160 -17.61 6.76 7.02
N VAL A 161 -16.70 7.74 6.90
CA VAL A 161 -16.10 8.44 8.05
C VAL A 161 -17.16 9.18 8.86
N ALA A 162 -18.13 9.82 8.21
CA ALA A 162 -19.23 10.49 8.90
C ALA A 162 -20.08 9.53 9.74
N LEU A 163 -20.36 8.33 9.23
CA LEU A 163 -21.07 7.29 9.98
C LEU A 163 -20.30 6.84 11.22
N LEU A 164 -18.98 6.65 11.12
CA LEU A 164 -18.13 6.32 12.28
C LEU A 164 -18.13 7.42 13.34
N GLY A 165 -18.18 8.69 12.94
CA GLY A 165 -18.20 9.82 13.86
C GLY A 165 -19.51 9.94 14.64
N VAL A 166 -20.63 9.47 14.09
CA VAL A 166 -21.93 9.44 14.78
C VAL A 166 -21.93 8.35 15.87
N ASP A 167 -21.35 7.19 15.59
CA ASP A 167 -21.30 6.06 16.55
C ASP A 167 -20.35 6.31 17.73
N GLN A 168 -19.36 7.21 17.61
CA GLN A 168 -18.46 7.56 18.73
C GLN A 168 -19.04 8.62 19.69
N LEU A 169 -20.20 9.18 19.39
CA LEU A 169 -20.89 10.19 20.23
C LEU A 169 -22.07 9.61 21.03
N GLY A 170 -22.44 8.35 20.79
CA GLY A 170 -23.50 7.62 21.51
C GLY A 170 -22.94 6.68 22.57
#